data_AF-A0A6B1B2X3-F1
#
_entry.id   AF-A0A6B1B2X3-F1
#
_cell.length_a   1.000
_cell.length_b   1.000
_cell.length_c   1.000
_cell.angle_alpha   90.00
_cell.angle_beta   90.00
_cell.angle_gamma   90.00
#
_symmetry.space_group_name_H-M   'P 1'
#
loop_
_entity.id
_entity.type
_entity.pdbx_description
1 polymer ?
#
loop_
_entity_poly.entity_id
_entity_poly.type
_entity_poly.pdbx_seq_one_letter_code
_entity_poly.pdbx_strand_id
1 'polypeptide(L)'
;MSRTVVKALSRVVAHRTSRRGFLARSAFGATALAVAPVAFATRPISAQAAICLCADSSCGCGDLCCDGFSDFCCKLTGENLCPPNTVVAGWWKADGTGFCDVGDSPRPRYYLDCNHLCDDGCGCNWAGVCSSSCTTADCRCLEGCDSRSVDCTRFRYGQCNQDIACVGPIACRIVTCVPPWLWDGSCDETPATDNSTGFHDRPCLHDGFTDLAPNAYYVEAVEWAYKQGITTGYSSDIFGPQEPVLRWHAAAFLWRYQGEPEPLVSAHFKDIPGYWYAPAVNWMVEAGITTGTEDRLFEPDAPVTRGQAVTFLWRMRGRPTPELSAPPPFGGADYFPFDDVDVNAYYREAAHWAFQVGITRGVGEREFGGERNVDRAETVTFLHRYDMLSNDPNSAPDQDSADSDSEVPA
;
A
#
# COMPACT_ATOMS: atom_id res chain seq x y z
N MET A 1 24.83 40.14 -23.84
CA MET A 1 24.28 39.69 -22.54
C MET A 1 25.38 39.69 -21.48
N SER A 2 25.17 40.40 -20.37
CA SER A 2 26.22 40.78 -19.42
C SER A 2 26.75 39.60 -18.59
N ARG A 3 28.08 39.53 -18.44
CA ARG A 3 28.83 38.54 -17.62
C ARG A 3 28.33 38.45 -16.16
N THR A 4 27.63 39.47 -15.68
CA THR A 4 27.05 39.53 -14.33
C THR A 4 25.83 38.62 -14.19
N VAL A 5 25.01 38.48 -15.24
CA VAL A 5 23.84 37.59 -15.25
C VAL A 5 24.27 36.12 -15.27
N VAL A 6 25.33 35.80 -16.02
CA VAL A 6 25.92 34.46 -16.07
C VAL A 6 26.55 34.05 -14.72
N LYS A 7 27.16 34.98 -13.98
CA LYS A 7 27.71 34.73 -12.64
C LYS A 7 26.64 34.62 -11.54
N ALA A 8 25.50 35.30 -11.71
CA ALA A 8 24.38 35.19 -10.78
C ALA A 8 23.65 33.84 -10.96
N LEU A 9 23.42 33.42 -12.22
CA LEU A 9 22.84 32.12 -12.54
C LEU A 9 23.75 30.95 -12.14
N SER A 10 25.08 31.07 -12.30
CA SER A 10 26.00 30.00 -11.91
C SER A 10 26.11 29.80 -10.39
N ARG A 11 25.92 30.86 -9.58
CA ARG A 11 25.92 30.73 -8.10
C ARG A 11 24.63 30.11 -7.56
N VAL A 12 23.48 30.39 -8.17
CA VAL A 12 22.19 29.81 -7.74
C VAL A 12 22.10 28.32 -8.10
N VAL A 13 22.73 27.88 -9.20
CA VAL A 13 22.74 26.46 -9.62
C VAL A 13 23.85 25.65 -8.92
N ALA A 14 24.96 26.28 -8.53
CA ALA A 14 26.11 25.61 -7.91
C ALA A 14 25.89 25.13 -6.46
N HIS A 15 24.83 25.57 -5.77
CA HIS A 15 24.57 25.16 -4.39
C HIS A 15 23.76 23.86 -4.24
N ARG A 16 23.32 23.22 -5.34
CA ARG A 16 22.53 21.98 -5.28
C ARG A 16 22.94 20.87 -6.24
N THR A 17 23.99 21.05 -7.04
CA THR A 17 24.42 20.00 -7.98
C THR A 17 25.95 19.95 -8.11
N SER A 18 26.51 18.74 -8.02
CA SER A 18 27.94 18.52 -8.32
C SER A 18 28.22 18.86 -9.79
N ARG A 19 29.45 19.28 -10.13
CA ARG A 19 29.84 19.57 -11.53
C ARG A 19 29.52 18.43 -12.48
N ARG A 20 29.63 17.18 -12.01
CA ARG A 20 29.31 15.96 -12.76
C ARG A 20 27.80 15.83 -12.98
N GLY A 21 26.99 16.12 -11.97
CA GLY A 21 25.52 16.13 -12.07
C GLY A 21 24.99 17.23 -12.99
N PHE A 22 25.61 18.42 -12.98
CA PHE A 22 25.27 19.49 -13.93
C PHE A 22 25.57 19.09 -15.38
N LEU A 23 26.75 18.51 -15.64
CA LEU A 23 27.13 18.07 -16.98
C LEU A 23 26.26 16.92 -17.48
N ALA A 24 25.94 15.93 -16.63
CA ALA A 24 25.04 14.83 -16.99
C ALA A 24 23.63 15.34 -17.34
N ARG A 25 23.03 16.20 -16.49
CA ARG A 25 21.70 16.77 -16.75
C ARG A 25 21.67 17.65 -18.01
N SER A 26 22.74 18.39 -18.27
CA SER A 26 22.89 19.21 -19.48
C SER A 26 23.00 18.34 -20.73
N ALA A 27 23.71 17.21 -20.65
CA ALA A 27 23.86 16.26 -21.74
C ALA A 27 22.52 15.59 -22.08
N PHE A 28 21.77 15.11 -21.09
CA PHE A 28 20.42 14.56 -21.32
C PHE A 28 19.45 15.60 -21.88
N GLY A 29 19.47 16.83 -21.37
CA GLY A 29 18.65 17.92 -21.93
C GLY A 29 19.00 18.24 -23.39
N ALA A 30 20.29 18.31 -23.72
CA ALA A 30 20.75 18.58 -25.08
C ALA A 30 20.41 17.43 -26.04
N THR A 31 20.58 16.18 -25.60
CA THR A 31 20.21 15.01 -26.39
C THR A 31 18.70 14.95 -26.59
N ALA A 32 17.89 15.21 -25.58
CA ALA A 32 16.43 15.25 -25.68
C ALA A 32 15.94 16.29 -26.68
N LEU A 33 16.52 17.50 -26.66
CA LEU A 33 16.27 18.53 -27.66
C LEU A 33 16.71 18.11 -29.06
N ALA A 34 17.77 17.31 -29.19
CA ALA A 34 18.27 16.84 -30.48
C ALA A 34 17.42 15.69 -31.07
N VAL A 35 16.98 14.74 -30.25
CA VAL A 35 16.25 13.54 -30.72
C VAL A 35 14.73 13.68 -30.67
N ALA A 36 14.17 14.51 -29.79
CA ALA A 36 12.73 14.68 -29.62
C ALA A 36 12.33 16.14 -29.28
N PRO A 37 12.69 17.12 -30.14
CA PRO A 37 12.54 18.55 -29.84
C PRO A 37 11.11 18.98 -29.55
N VAL A 38 10.13 18.48 -30.31
CA VAL A 38 8.71 18.83 -30.15
C VAL A 38 8.16 18.24 -28.86
N ALA A 39 8.45 16.97 -28.57
CA ALA A 39 7.94 16.30 -27.36
C ALA A 39 8.52 16.94 -26.09
N PHE A 40 9.82 17.22 -26.08
CA PHE A 40 10.48 17.89 -24.97
C PHE A 40 10.03 19.35 -24.79
N ALA A 41 9.66 20.05 -25.86
CA ALA A 41 9.20 21.44 -25.79
C ALA A 41 7.70 21.59 -25.46
N THR A 42 6.88 20.58 -25.72
CA THR A 42 5.42 20.67 -25.63
C THR A 42 4.79 19.83 -24.52
N ARG A 43 5.55 18.91 -23.90
CA ARG A 43 5.08 18.06 -22.81
C ARG A 43 5.91 18.30 -21.55
N PRO A 44 5.31 18.31 -20.35
CA PRO A 44 6.05 18.45 -19.09
C PRO A 44 6.65 17.10 -18.69
N ILE A 45 7.56 16.57 -19.51
CA ILE A 45 8.25 15.29 -19.30
C ILE A 45 9.74 15.53 -18.98
N SER A 46 10.38 14.59 -18.29
CA SER A 46 11.83 14.68 -18.03
C SER A 46 12.62 14.58 -19.35
N ALA A 47 13.84 15.13 -19.39
CA ALA A 47 14.70 15.00 -20.58
C ALA A 47 14.96 13.54 -20.95
N GLN A 48 15.02 12.65 -19.96
CA GLN A 48 15.12 11.21 -20.18
C GLN A 48 13.83 10.65 -20.79
N ALA A 49 12.64 11.05 -20.32
CA ALA A 49 11.37 10.62 -20.87
C ALA A 49 11.10 11.16 -22.30
N ALA A 50 11.77 12.25 -22.70
CA ALA A 50 11.74 12.71 -24.09
C ALA A 50 12.66 11.90 -25.01
N ILE A 51 13.71 11.26 -24.48
CA ILE A 51 14.60 10.36 -25.23
C ILE A 51 14.00 8.95 -25.15
N CYS A 52 13.14 8.59 -26.09
CA CYS A 52 12.51 7.26 -26.08
C CYS A 52 13.51 6.17 -26.49
N LEU A 53 13.89 5.32 -25.53
CA LEU A 53 14.72 4.14 -25.74
C LEU A 53 13.87 2.91 -25.42
N CYS A 54 13.07 2.49 -26.40
CA CYS A 54 12.22 1.32 -26.25
C CYS A 54 12.98 0.06 -26.67
N ALA A 55 12.92 -0.97 -25.83
CA ALA A 55 13.46 -2.29 -26.16
C ALA A 55 12.64 -2.98 -27.26
N ASP A 56 11.34 -2.68 -27.33
CA ASP A 56 10.43 -3.15 -28.38
C ASP A 56 9.89 -1.98 -29.22
N SER A 57 9.87 -2.17 -30.53
CA SER A 57 9.28 -1.25 -31.51
C SER A 57 7.76 -1.11 -31.42
N SER A 58 7.06 -2.04 -30.76
CA SER A 58 5.61 -1.96 -30.54
C SER A 58 5.22 -1.02 -29.39
N CYS A 59 6.17 -0.62 -28.55
CA CYS A 59 5.91 0.24 -27.39
C CYS A 59 6.13 1.72 -27.69
N GLY A 60 5.29 2.56 -27.10
CA GLY A 60 5.30 4.00 -27.24
C GLY A 60 6.07 4.73 -26.15
N CYS A 61 6.43 5.98 -26.46
CA CYS A 61 6.99 6.92 -25.49
C CYS A 61 5.98 7.21 -24.36
N GLY A 62 6.26 6.69 -23.16
CA GLY A 62 5.38 6.82 -21.99
C GLY A 62 5.01 5.47 -21.37
N ASP A 63 5.23 4.39 -22.11
CA ASP A 63 5.08 3.03 -21.60
C ASP A 63 6.20 2.70 -20.59
N LEU A 64 5.89 1.83 -19.63
CA LEU A 64 6.86 1.42 -18.61
C LEU A 64 8.11 0.78 -19.22
N CYS A 65 7.99 0.09 -20.37
CA CYS A 65 9.16 -0.48 -21.05
C CYS A 65 10.16 0.57 -21.53
N CYS A 66 9.70 1.79 -21.78
CA CYS A 66 10.51 2.86 -22.36
C CYS A 66 10.94 3.92 -21.33
N ASP A 67 10.70 3.72 -20.02
CA ASP A 67 11.00 4.69 -18.96
C ASP A 67 12.50 4.75 -18.59
N GLY A 68 13.29 3.81 -19.12
CA GLY A 68 14.74 3.72 -18.94
C GLY A 68 15.18 3.02 -17.64
N PHE A 69 14.25 2.37 -16.93
CA PHE A 69 14.55 1.52 -15.79
C PHE A 69 14.46 0.03 -16.14
N SER A 70 15.13 -0.78 -15.32
CA SER A 70 15.07 -2.24 -15.40
C SER A 70 13.91 -2.80 -14.58
N ASP A 71 13.29 -3.88 -15.04
CA ASP A 71 12.23 -4.56 -14.28
C ASP A 71 12.77 -5.28 -13.04
N PHE A 72 11.86 -5.66 -12.15
CA PHE A 72 12.20 -6.33 -10.90
C PHE A 72 12.40 -7.83 -11.08
N CYS A 73 13.37 -8.39 -10.34
CA CYS A 73 13.77 -9.80 -10.44
C CYS A 73 12.62 -10.75 -10.12
N CYS A 74 11.68 -10.28 -9.32
CA CYS A 74 10.48 -11.01 -8.96
C CYS A 74 9.65 -11.49 -10.16
N LYS A 75 9.64 -10.73 -11.27
CA LYS A 75 8.97 -11.16 -12.51
C LYS A 75 9.74 -12.26 -13.26
N LEU A 76 11.05 -12.40 -13.02
CA LEU A 76 11.90 -13.39 -13.70
C LEU A 76 11.93 -14.73 -12.96
N THR A 77 12.10 -14.70 -11.65
CA THR A 77 12.32 -15.91 -10.83
C THR A 77 11.16 -16.24 -9.90
N GLY A 78 10.20 -15.33 -9.73
CA GLY A 78 9.15 -15.45 -8.72
C GLY A 78 9.61 -15.03 -7.30
N GLU A 79 10.86 -14.60 -7.14
CA GLU A 79 11.43 -14.20 -5.86
C GLU A 79 12.24 -12.89 -6.00
N ASN A 80 12.33 -12.10 -4.93
CA ASN A 80 13.15 -10.88 -4.90
C ASN A 80 14.61 -11.18 -4.57
N LEU A 81 15.20 -12.06 -5.37
CA LEU A 81 16.59 -12.46 -5.30
C LEU A 81 17.23 -12.33 -6.67
N CYS A 82 18.54 -12.09 -6.67
CA CYS A 82 19.29 -11.97 -7.91
C CYS A 82 19.26 -13.34 -8.59
N PRO A 83 18.89 -13.42 -9.88
CA PRO A 83 18.90 -14.69 -10.60
C PRO A 83 20.29 -15.34 -10.56
N PRO A 84 20.38 -16.67 -10.69
CA PRO A 84 21.67 -17.35 -10.86
C PRO A 84 22.50 -16.71 -12.00
N ASN A 85 23.83 -16.70 -11.84
CA ASN A 85 24.78 -16.06 -12.77
C ASN A 85 24.67 -14.54 -12.90
N THR A 86 24.03 -13.88 -11.93
CA THR A 86 24.06 -12.42 -11.79
C THR A 86 24.76 -12.02 -10.49
N VAL A 87 25.23 -10.78 -10.42
CA VAL A 87 25.88 -10.19 -9.26
C VAL A 87 25.30 -8.82 -8.98
N VAL A 88 25.14 -8.47 -7.70
CA VAL A 88 24.81 -7.11 -7.30
C VAL A 88 26.02 -6.22 -7.61
N ALA A 89 25.91 -5.32 -8.60
CA ALA A 89 27.01 -4.43 -8.96
C ALA A 89 26.76 -2.95 -8.57
N GLY A 90 25.53 -2.62 -8.23
CA GLY A 90 25.12 -1.27 -7.88
C GLY A 90 23.94 -1.26 -6.92
N TRP A 91 23.87 -0.22 -6.09
CA TRP A 91 22.71 0.07 -5.27
C TRP A 91 22.56 1.58 -5.07
N TRP A 92 21.34 2.01 -4.75
CA TRP A 92 21.05 3.35 -4.23
C TRP A 92 19.88 3.24 -3.26
N LYS A 93 19.67 4.29 -2.48
CA LYS A 93 18.52 4.40 -1.58
C LYS A 93 17.50 5.43 -2.07
N ALA A 94 16.25 5.23 -1.67
CA ALA A 94 15.19 6.23 -1.73
C ALA A 94 14.67 6.47 -0.32
N ASP A 95 14.79 7.70 0.16
CA ASP A 95 14.33 8.14 1.48
C ASP A 95 12.87 8.63 1.42
N GLY A 96 12.15 8.56 2.55
CA GLY A 96 10.81 9.16 2.71
C GLY A 96 9.71 8.48 1.90
N THR A 97 9.82 7.16 1.72
CA THR A 97 8.91 6.38 0.87
C THR A 97 7.75 5.73 1.63
N GLY A 98 7.81 5.61 2.96
CA GLY A 98 6.86 4.83 3.76
C GLY A 98 7.03 3.31 3.64
N PHE A 99 7.63 2.85 2.54
CA PHE A 99 7.74 1.44 2.16
C PHE A 99 8.51 0.58 3.17
N CYS A 100 9.55 1.13 3.81
CA CYS A 100 10.38 0.40 4.78
C CYS A 100 10.18 0.86 6.23
N ASP A 101 9.19 1.73 6.45
CA ASP A 101 8.98 2.33 7.76
C ASP A 101 8.50 1.27 8.75
N VAL A 102 9.00 1.36 9.98
CA VAL A 102 8.60 0.45 11.08
C VAL A 102 8.10 1.33 12.22
N GLY A 103 6.78 1.33 12.45
CA GLY A 103 6.13 2.31 13.32
C GLY A 103 6.36 3.74 12.80
N ASP A 104 6.64 4.69 13.69
CA ASP A 104 6.91 6.10 13.33
C ASP A 104 8.37 6.37 12.90
N SER A 105 9.16 5.30 12.65
CA SER A 105 10.56 5.44 12.26
C SER A 105 10.71 5.35 10.74
N PRO A 106 10.93 6.48 10.04
CA PRO A 106 11.12 6.47 8.60
C PRO A 106 12.41 5.74 8.25
N ARG A 107 12.34 4.82 7.29
CA ARG A 107 13.52 4.10 6.79
C ARG A 107 13.62 4.22 5.27
N PRO A 108 14.85 4.35 4.74
CA PRO A 108 15.05 4.24 3.32
C PRO A 108 14.71 2.84 2.82
N ARG A 109 14.24 2.77 1.57
CA ARG A 109 14.30 1.55 0.78
C ARG A 109 15.55 1.57 -0.10
N TYR A 110 16.10 0.40 -0.36
CA TYR A 110 17.34 0.23 -1.13
C TYR A 110 17.04 -0.56 -2.38
N TYR A 111 17.49 -0.07 -3.52
CA TYR A 111 17.42 -0.78 -4.79
C TYR A 111 18.78 -1.36 -5.13
N LEU A 112 18.79 -2.60 -5.62
CA LEU A 112 19.99 -3.32 -6.01
C LEU A 112 19.85 -3.75 -7.46
N ASP A 113 20.84 -3.44 -8.28
CA ASP A 113 20.89 -3.88 -9.67
C ASP A 113 21.65 -5.21 -9.76
N CYS A 114 20.96 -6.26 -10.22
CA CYS A 114 21.55 -7.57 -10.51
C CYS A 114 22.09 -7.54 -11.93
N ASN A 115 23.41 -7.43 -12.09
CA ASN A 115 24.07 -7.43 -13.39
C ASN A 115 24.46 -8.86 -13.78
N HIS A 116 24.35 -9.19 -15.07
CA HIS A 116 24.94 -10.42 -15.59
C HIS A 116 26.45 -10.45 -15.36
N LEU A 117 27.00 -11.65 -15.19
CA LEU A 117 28.44 -11.85 -15.32
C LEU A 117 28.82 -11.90 -16.81
N CYS A 118 30.02 -11.43 -17.13
CA CYS A 118 30.54 -11.50 -18.50
C CYS A 118 31.17 -12.87 -18.76
N ASP A 119 31.07 -13.34 -20.00
CA ASP A 119 31.71 -14.58 -20.44
C ASP A 119 33.25 -14.52 -20.31
N ASP A 120 33.87 -15.69 -20.11
CA ASP A 120 35.31 -15.82 -19.95
C ASP A 120 36.10 -15.25 -21.14
N GLY A 121 37.15 -14.48 -20.84
CA GLY A 121 38.01 -13.85 -21.85
C GLY A 121 37.47 -12.54 -22.43
N CYS A 122 36.29 -12.09 -22.02
CA CYS A 122 35.74 -10.80 -22.43
C CYS A 122 36.33 -9.63 -21.61
N GLY A 123 36.76 -8.59 -22.34
CA GLY A 123 37.16 -7.31 -21.77
C GLY A 123 35.97 -6.35 -21.61
N CYS A 124 36.21 -5.26 -20.87
CA CYS A 124 35.20 -4.24 -20.60
C CYS A 124 35.56 -2.92 -21.26
N ASN A 125 34.55 -2.10 -21.48
CA ASN A 125 34.78 -0.68 -21.75
C ASN A 125 35.27 0.05 -20.48
N TRP A 126 35.58 1.34 -20.62
CA TRP A 126 36.03 2.21 -19.54
C TRP A 126 35.03 2.35 -18.37
N ALA A 127 33.77 1.96 -18.55
CA ALA A 127 32.72 1.96 -17.53
C ALA A 127 32.58 0.59 -16.82
N GLY A 128 33.45 -0.37 -17.10
CA GLY A 128 33.42 -1.70 -16.47
C GLY A 128 32.28 -2.58 -16.98
N VAL A 129 31.78 -2.33 -18.20
CA VAL A 129 30.70 -3.10 -18.83
C VAL A 129 31.22 -3.86 -20.05
N CYS A 130 30.89 -5.15 -20.17
CA CYS A 130 31.27 -5.95 -21.36
C CYS A 130 30.36 -5.67 -22.57
N SER A 131 30.83 -6.12 -23.75
CA SER A 131 30.08 -6.10 -25.01
C SER A 131 28.79 -6.93 -24.92
N SER A 132 27.83 -6.68 -25.81
CA SER A 132 26.62 -7.51 -25.91
C SER A 132 26.88 -8.93 -26.39
N SER A 133 27.97 -9.14 -27.14
CA SER A 133 28.42 -10.46 -27.57
C SER A 133 29.06 -11.31 -26.45
N CYS A 134 29.19 -10.76 -25.25
CA CYS A 134 29.88 -11.36 -24.10
C CYS A 134 28.92 -11.74 -22.97
N THR A 135 27.63 -11.79 -23.27
CA THR A 135 26.55 -12.11 -22.35
C THR A 135 25.41 -12.74 -23.14
N THR A 136 24.67 -13.67 -22.57
CA THR A 136 23.42 -14.17 -23.16
C THR A 136 22.22 -13.24 -22.96
N ALA A 137 22.46 -12.03 -22.43
CA ALA A 137 21.44 -11.06 -22.09
C ALA A 137 20.76 -10.51 -23.35
N ASP A 138 19.43 -10.50 -23.36
CA ASP A 138 18.62 -10.12 -24.52
C ASP A 138 17.68 -8.97 -24.17
N CYS A 139 18.03 -7.77 -24.62
CA CYS A 139 17.31 -6.54 -24.31
C CYS A 139 15.88 -6.60 -24.88
N ARG A 140 14.89 -6.66 -23.99
CA ARG A 140 13.47 -6.77 -24.35
C ARG A 140 12.55 -6.19 -23.27
N CYS A 141 11.30 -5.90 -23.65
CA CYS A 141 10.22 -5.71 -22.68
C CYS A 141 9.83 -7.08 -22.12
N LEU A 142 9.77 -7.22 -20.79
CA LEU A 142 9.62 -8.55 -20.18
C LEU A 142 8.27 -9.22 -20.48
N GLU A 143 7.18 -8.47 -20.31
CA GLU A 143 5.77 -8.88 -20.54
C GLU A 143 5.01 -7.81 -21.33
N GLY A 144 5.65 -7.19 -22.32
CA GLY A 144 5.06 -6.12 -23.14
C GLY A 144 5.23 -4.72 -22.53
N CYS A 145 4.45 -3.75 -23.02
CA CYS A 145 4.74 -2.32 -22.80
C CYS A 145 4.48 -1.84 -21.37
N ASP A 146 3.59 -2.50 -20.62
CA ASP A 146 3.34 -2.23 -19.19
C ASP A 146 4.40 -2.84 -18.27
N SER A 147 5.44 -3.44 -18.86
CA SER A 147 6.59 -3.96 -18.13
C SER A 147 7.84 -3.19 -18.44
N ARG A 148 8.72 -3.04 -17.45
CA ARG A 148 10.02 -2.42 -17.68
C ARG A 148 10.90 -3.34 -18.51
N SER A 149 11.89 -2.76 -19.15
CA SER A 149 12.85 -3.54 -19.92
C SER A 149 13.73 -4.40 -19.01
N VAL A 150 14.19 -5.54 -19.51
CA VAL A 150 15.24 -6.36 -18.89
C VAL A 150 16.43 -6.44 -19.85
N ASP A 151 17.63 -6.67 -19.33
CA ASP A 151 18.86 -6.86 -20.12
C ASP A 151 19.31 -5.66 -20.99
N CYS A 152 18.60 -4.53 -20.94
CA CYS A 152 18.87 -3.35 -21.76
C CYS A 152 19.86 -2.37 -21.12
N THR A 153 19.73 -2.14 -19.82
CA THR A 153 20.47 -1.10 -19.13
C THR A 153 21.91 -1.55 -18.88
N ARG A 154 22.84 -0.96 -19.62
CA ARG A 154 24.28 -1.22 -19.51
C ARG A 154 24.93 -0.16 -18.63
N PHE A 155 24.77 -0.34 -17.33
CA PHE A 155 25.27 0.60 -16.34
C PHE A 155 25.80 -0.15 -15.12
N ARG A 156 26.84 0.43 -14.51
CA ARG A 156 27.41 -0.04 -13.25
C ARG A 156 27.60 1.15 -12.32
N TYR A 157 26.87 1.18 -11.21
CA TYR A 157 27.01 2.23 -10.20
C TYR A 157 28.33 2.10 -9.42
N GLY A 158 28.85 0.87 -9.28
CA GLY A 158 30.12 0.60 -8.61
C GLY A 158 30.01 0.78 -7.10
N GLN A 159 29.05 0.08 -6.50
CA GLN A 159 28.71 0.23 -5.07
C GLN A 159 28.68 -1.11 -4.32
N CYS A 160 28.74 -2.23 -5.06
CA CYS A 160 28.94 -3.59 -4.57
C CYS A 160 29.87 -4.32 -5.54
N ASN A 161 30.54 -5.37 -5.05
CA ASN A 161 31.39 -6.26 -5.84
C ASN A 161 32.35 -5.48 -6.76
N GLN A 162 33.03 -4.47 -6.22
CA GLN A 162 33.90 -3.57 -6.99
C GLN A 162 35.15 -4.28 -7.54
N ASP A 163 35.53 -5.39 -6.94
CA ASP A 163 36.61 -6.29 -7.33
C ASP A 163 36.34 -6.98 -8.69
N ILE A 164 35.07 -7.20 -9.04
CA ILE A 164 34.69 -7.72 -10.35
C ILE A 164 34.95 -6.64 -11.39
N ALA A 165 35.94 -6.80 -12.26
CA ALA A 165 36.28 -5.75 -13.22
C ALA A 165 35.19 -5.53 -14.29
N CYS A 166 34.47 -6.60 -14.66
CA CYS A 166 33.52 -6.61 -15.77
C CYS A 166 32.15 -7.14 -15.35
N VAL A 167 31.10 -6.38 -15.68
CA VAL A 167 29.72 -6.86 -15.56
C VAL A 167 28.95 -6.64 -16.86
N GLY A 168 27.93 -7.45 -17.08
CA GLY A 168 26.98 -7.32 -18.18
C GLY A 168 25.90 -6.28 -17.90
N PRO A 169 24.86 -6.22 -18.74
CA PRO A 169 23.69 -5.39 -18.47
C PRO A 169 22.97 -5.83 -17.20
N ILE A 170 22.12 -4.95 -16.67
CA ILE A 170 21.24 -5.24 -15.55
C ILE A 170 20.20 -6.24 -16.02
N ALA A 171 20.22 -7.44 -15.44
CA ALA A 171 19.22 -8.47 -15.65
C ALA A 171 17.88 -8.01 -15.08
N CYS A 172 17.92 -7.54 -13.85
CA CYS A 172 16.76 -7.08 -13.10
C CYS A 172 17.17 -6.33 -11.83
N ARG A 173 16.17 -5.79 -11.13
CA ARG A 173 16.33 -5.04 -9.89
C ARG A 173 15.69 -5.75 -8.71
N ILE A 174 16.32 -5.63 -7.54
CA ILE A 174 15.74 -6.00 -6.26
C ILE A 174 15.48 -4.73 -5.47
N VAL A 175 14.52 -4.79 -4.57
CA VAL A 175 14.35 -3.78 -3.53
C VAL A 175 14.26 -4.42 -2.17
N THR A 176 14.85 -3.77 -1.17
CA THR A 176 14.96 -4.27 0.20
C THR A 176 14.90 -3.12 1.20
N CYS A 177 14.51 -3.46 2.43
CA CYS A 177 14.54 -2.55 3.58
C CYS A 177 15.78 -2.70 4.45
N VAL A 178 16.66 -3.64 4.09
CA VAL A 178 17.92 -3.86 4.79
C VAL A 178 19.06 -3.25 3.98
N PRO A 179 19.89 -2.38 4.58
CA PRO A 179 21.04 -1.84 3.89
C PRO A 179 21.93 -2.94 3.29
N PRO A 180 22.31 -2.85 1.98
CA PRO A 180 23.07 -3.89 1.28
C PRO A 180 24.37 -4.32 1.98
N TRP A 181 25.11 -3.36 2.53
CA TRP A 181 26.40 -3.59 3.21
C TRP A 181 26.30 -4.40 4.51
N LEU A 182 25.10 -4.56 5.08
CA LEU A 182 24.94 -5.36 6.29
C LEU A 182 24.98 -6.87 6.02
N TRP A 183 24.74 -7.30 4.78
CA TRP A 183 24.69 -8.71 4.41
C TRP A 183 25.62 -9.07 3.25
N ASP A 184 25.98 -8.11 2.40
CA ASP A 184 27.06 -8.27 1.42
C ASP A 184 28.19 -7.27 1.75
N GLY A 185 29.29 -7.79 2.31
CA GLY A 185 30.47 -7.00 2.68
C GLY A 185 31.25 -6.43 1.49
N SER A 186 30.90 -6.80 0.25
CA SER A 186 31.44 -6.16 -0.96
C SER A 186 30.80 -4.80 -1.25
N CYS A 187 29.65 -4.51 -0.63
CA CYS A 187 28.94 -3.26 -0.78
C CYS A 187 29.53 -2.17 0.10
N ASP A 188 29.78 -0.99 -0.48
CA ASP A 188 30.22 0.17 0.28
C ASP A 188 29.06 0.85 1.02
N GLU A 189 29.39 1.69 2.00
CA GLU A 189 28.42 2.39 2.85
C GLU A 189 28.06 3.79 2.34
N THR A 190 28.54 4.23 1.17
CA THR A 190 28.37 5.60 0.70
C THR A 190 27.10 5.71 -0.13
N PRO A 191 25.95 6.18 0.41
CA PRO A 191 24.70 6.08 -0.31
C PRO A 191 24.66 7.00 -1.53
N ALA A 192 24.38 6.41 -2.69
CA ALA A 192 23.67 7.12 -3.75
C ALA A 192 22.20 7.27 -3.34
N THR A 193 21.61 8.45 -3.55
CA THR A 193 20.19 8.70 -3.26
C THR A 193 19.45 9.11 -4.52
N ASP A 194 18.35 8.42 -4.81
CA ASP A 194 17.40 8.81 -5.86
C ASP A 194 15.96 8.59 -5.40
N ASN A 195 15.41 9.62 -4.76
CA ASN A 195 14.04 9.59 -4.23
C ASN A 195 12.97 9.56 -5.34
N SER A 196 13.32 9.84 -6.60
CA SER A 196 12.34 9.74 -7.70
C SER A 196 11.92 8.29 -7.96
N THR A 197 12.78 7.34 -7.59
CA THR A 197 12.48 5.91 -7.66
C THR A 197 11.69 5.40 -6.47
N GLY A 198 11.27 6.25 -5.52
CA GLY A 198 10.69 5.82 -4.24
C GLY A 198 9.46 4.91 -4.34
N PHE A 199 8.72 5.00 -5.45
CA PHE A 199 7.49 4.24 -5.73
C PHE A 199 7.68 3.22 -6.88
N HIS A 200 8.90 2.76 -7.11
CA HIS A 200 9.15 1.68 -8.07
C HIS A 200 9.06 0.34 -7.32
N ASP A 201 8.08 -0.49 -7.67
CA ASP A 201 7.91 -1.83 -7.10
C ASP A 201 7.08 -2.72 -8.03
N ARG A 202 6.88 -3.98 -7.62
CA ARG A 202 6.08 -4.98 -8.33
C ARG A 202 5.34 -5.88 -7.34
N PRO A 203 4.18 -6.47 -7.74
CA PRO A 203 3.32 -7.23 -6.84
C PRO A 203 3.99 -8.36 -6.08
N CYS A 204 4.85 -9.19 -6.67
CA CYS A 204 5.45 -10.29 -5.91
C CYS A 204 6.59 -9.84 -4.94
N LEU A 205 6.85 -8.52 -4.85
CA LEU A 205 7.55 -7.94 -3.71
C LEU A 205 6.73 -8.02 -2.42
N HIS A 206 5.40 -7.99 -2.53
CA HIS A 206 4.41 -8.20 -1.48
C HIS A 206 3.13 -8.77 -2.10
N ASP A 207 2.82 -10.06 -1.93
CA ASP A 207 1.50 -10.58 -2.34
C ASP A 207 0.39 -9.72 -1.69
N GLY A 208 -0.36 -8.96 -2.48
CA GLY A 208 -1.41 -8.05 -2.00
C GLY A 208 -1.17 -6.56 -2.32
N PHE A 209 -1.61 -5.69 -1.42
CA PHE A 209 -1.52 -4.24 -1.59
C PHE A 209 -0.12 -3.71 -1.25
N THR A 210 0.42 -2.82 -2.08
CA THR A 210 1.80 -2.28 -2.01
C THR A 210 1.94 -1.11 -1.04
N ASP A 211 0.83 -0.54 -0.57
CA ASP A 211 0.77 0.57 0.37
C ASP A 211 0.55 0.14 1.82
N LEU A 212 0.77 -1.14 2.13
CA LEU A 212 0.76 -1.67 3.50
C LEU A 212 2.17 -1.60 4.09
N ALA A 213 2.33 -0.83 5.17
CA ALA A 213 3.60 -0.81 5.89
C ALA A 213 3.90 -2.19 6.51
N PRO A 214 5.09 -2.77 6.30
CA PRO A 214 5.46 -4.06 6.88
C PRO A 214 5.31 -4.07 8.41
N ASN A 215 4.65 -5.11 8.95
CA ASN A 215 4.33 -5.26 10.38
C ASN A 215 3.36 -4.21 10.97
N ALA A 216 2.66 -3.43 10.16
CA ALA A 216 1.59 -2.59 10.70
C ALA A 216 0.47 -3.45 11.31
N TYR A 217 -0.19 -2.94 12.35
CA TYR A 217 -1.18 -3.69 13.13
C TYR A 217 -2.36 -4.24 12.30
N TYR A 218 -2.59 -3.65 11.13
CA TYR A 218 -3.71 -3.96 10.23
C TYR A 218 -3.33 -4.90 9.09
N VAL A 219 -2.05 -5.24 8.88
CA VAL A 219 -1.62 -6.04 7.71
C VAL A 219 -2.38 -7.36 7.64
N GLU A 220 -2.41 -8.10 8.75
CA GLU A 220 -3.13 -9.38 8.83
C GLU A 220 -4.63 -9.22 8.51
N ALA A 221 -5.27 -8.19 9.07
CA ALA A 221 -6.68 -7.92 8.83
C ALA A 221 -6.96 -7.55 7.37
N VAL A 222 -6.10 -6.75 6.74
CA VAL A 222 -6.25 -6.34 5.34
C VAL A 222 -6.04 -7.53 4.40
N GLU A 223 -5.03 -8.37 4.66
CA GLU A 223 -4.81 -9.60 3.88
C GLU A 223 -5.97 -10.58 4.02
N TRP A 224 -6.49 -10.77 5.24
CA TRP A 224 -7.70 -11.57 5.48
C TRP A 224 -8.88 -11.01 4.68
N ALA A 225 -9.15 -9.71 4.77
CA ALA A 225 -10.26 -9.09 4.06
C ALA A 225 -10.11 -9.19 2.54
N TYR A 226 -8.89 -9.12 2.01
CA TYR A 226 -8.63 -9.33 0.58
C TYR A 226 -8.92 -10.78 0.17
N LYS A 227 -8.40 -11.76 0.93
CA LYS A 227 -8.61 -13.20 0.67
C LYS A 227 -10.09 -13.61 0.75
N GLN A 228 -10.86 -12.99 1.64
CA GLN A 228 -12.31 -13.22 1.77
C GLN A 228 -13.14 -12.43 0.75
N GLY A 229 -12.53 -11.59 -0.10
CA GLY A 229 -13.26 -10.75 -1.06
C GLY A 229 -14.03 -9.58 -0.43
N ILE A 230 -13.76 -9.25 0.84
CA ILE A 230 -14.39 -8.14 1.57
C ILE A 230 -13.88 -6.80 1.04
N THR A 231 -12.57 -6.71 0.75
CA THR A 231 -11.96 -5.53 0.13
C THR A 231 -11.31 -5.88 -1.20
N THR A 232 -11.46 -4.97 -2.16
CA THR A 232 -10.79 -5.01 -3.46
C THR A 232 -9.69 -3.95 -3.58
N GLY A 233 -9.50 -3.12 -2.54
CA GLY A 233 -8.68 -1.90 -2.62
C GLY A 233 -9.31 -0.80 -3.48
N TYR A 234 -8.57 0.30 -3.63
CA TYR A 234 -8.84 1.32 -4.65
C TYR A 234 -8.41 0.84 -6.04
N SER A 235 -7.36 0.02 -6.08
CA SER A 235 -6.88 -0.70 -7.26
C SER A 235 -6.44 -2.11 -6.83
N SER A 236 -5.97 -2.91 -7.79
CA SER A 236 -5.42 -4.24 -7.52
C SER A 236 -4.24 -4.26 -6.55
N ASP A 237 -3.60 -3.11 -6.32
CA ASP A 237 -2.35 -2.95 -5.58
C ASP A 237 -2.38 -1.82 -4.54
N ILE A 238 -3.45 -1.00 -4.43
CA ILE A 238 -3.56 0.06 -3.41
C ILE A 238 -4.77 -0.17 -2.51
N PHE A 239 -4.55 -0.27 -1.20
CA PHE A 239 -5.60 -0.40 -0.20
C PHE A 239 -6.13 0.95 0.32
N GLY A 240 -5.22 1.90 0.56
CA GLY A 240 -5.43 3.20 1.20
C GLY A 240 -5.66 3.10 2.72
N PRO A 241 -4.73 2.56 3.53
CA PRO A 241 -4.99 2.26 4.94
C PRO A 241 -5.39 3.46 5.80
N GLN A 242 -4.85 4.64 5.52
CA GLN A 242 -5.08 5.88 6.29
C GLN A 242 -6.24 6.72 5.74
N GLU A 243 -6.88 6.31 4.65
CA GLU A 243 -8.01 7.04 4.09
C GLU A 243 -9.26 6.87 4.96
N PRO A 244 -10.04 7.94 5.17
CA PRO A 244 -11.26 7.86 5.96
C PRO A 244 -12.27 6.94 5.29
N VAL A 245 -12.94 6.11 6.09
CA VAL A 245 -14.04 5.28 5.61
C VAL A 245 -15.30 6.13 5.51
N LEU A 246 -15.82 6.25 4.30
CA LEU A 246 -17.13 6.85 4.04
C LEU A 246 -18.25 5.84 4.37
N ARG A 247 -19.46 6.33 4.63
CA ARG A 247 -20.59 5.47 5.01
C ARG A 247 -20.93 4.41 3.97
N TRP A 248 -20.78 4.72 2.67
CA TRP A 248 -20.95 3.71 1.63
C TRP A 248 -19.84 2.64 1.65
N HIS A 249 -18.61 2.99 2.02
CA HIS A 249 -17.51 2.02 2.14
C HIS A 249 -17.80 1.03 3.28
N ALA A 250 -18.27 1.52 4.43
CA ALA A 250 -18.67 0.67 5.55
C ALA A 250 -19.81 -0.28 5.15
N ALA A 251 -20.79 0.19 4.39
CA ALA A 251 -21.87 -0.65 3.87
C ALA A 251 -21.34 -1.75 2.95
N ALA A 252 -20.46 -1.41 2.02
CA ALA A 252 -19.86 -2.39 1.11
C ALA A 252 -19.04 -3.47 1.85
N PHE A 253 -18.24 -3.09 2.85
CA PHE A 253 -17.47 -4.06 3.64
C PHE A 253 -18.37 -5.03 4.41
N LEU A 254 -19.39 -4.52 5.12
CA LEU A 254 -20.28 -5.38 5.91
C LEU A 254 -21.15 -6.28 5.03
N TRP A 255 -21.62 -5.77 3.89
CA TRP A 255 -22.42 -6.53 2.95
C TRP A 255 -21.62 -7.68 2.32
N ARG A 256 -20.38 -7.42 1.88
CA ARG A 256 -19.48 -8.47 1.36
C ARG A 256 -19.10 -9.49 2.42
N TYR A 257 -18.81 -9.04 3.63
CA TYR A 257 -18.55 -9.94 4.76
C TYR A 257 -19.72 -10.90 5.00
N GLN A 258 -20.96 -10.43 4.81
CA GLN A 258 -22.15 -11.27 4.96
C GLN A 258 -22.48 -12.12 3.73
N GLY A 259 -21.63 -12.11 2.70
CA GLY A 259 -21.83 -12.88 1.47
C GLY A 259 -22.76 -12.22 0.46
N GLU A 260 -22.84 -10.89 0.47
CA GLU A 260 -23.63 -10.07 -0.47
C GLU A 260 -25.13 -10.45 -0.56
N PRO A 261 -25.85 -10.56 0.57
CA PRO A 261 -27.27 -10.92 0.57
C PRO A 261 -28.10 -9.89 -0.22
N GLU A 262 -28.98 -10.39 -1.09
CA GLU A 262 -29.89 -9.56 -1.87
C GLU A 262 -30.98 -8.94 -0.97
N PRO A 263 -31.14 -7.60 -0.95
CA PRO A 263 -32.19 -6.95 -0.18
C PRO A 263 -33.57 -7.21 -0.77
N LEU A 264 -34.58 -7.39 0.09
CA LEU A 264 -35.96 -7.65 -0.30
C LEU A 264 -36.76 -6.36 -0.58
N VAL A 265 -36.33 -5.23 -0.05
CA VAL A 265 -36.98 -3.92 -0.11
C VAL A 265 -35.96 -2.79 -0.32
N SER A 266 -36.39 -1.69 -0.95
CA SER A 266 -35.56 -0.50 -1.03
C SER A 266 -35.80 0.40 0.19
N ALA A 267 -34.71 0.91 0.79
CA ALA A 267 -34.79 1.89 1.87
C ALA A 267 -35.23 3.29 1.39
N HIS A 268 -35.31 3.52 0.07
CA HIS A 268 -35.77 4.76 -0.56
C HIS A 268 -35.08 6.05 -0.07
N PHE A 269 -33.79 5.96 0.29
CA PHE A 269 -32.96 7.13 0.56
C PHE A 269 -32.86 8.03 -0.67
N LYS A 270 -33.05 9.35 -0.49
CA LYS A 270 -33.08 10.31 -1.62
C LYS A 270 -31.71 10.52 -2.25
N ASP A 271 -30.65 10.33 -1.46
CA ASP A 271 -29.25 10.54 -1.80
C ASP A 271 -28.54 9.26 -2.29
N ILE A 272 -29.30 8.18 -2.51
CA ILE A 272 -28.80 6.93 -3.13
C ILE A 272 -29.66 6.49 -4.34
N PRO A 273 -29.79 7.30 -5.40
CA PRO A 273 -30.52 6.88 -6.60
C PRO A 273 -29.67 5.98 -7.49
N GLY A 274 -29.70 4.66 -7.25
CA GLY A 274 -29.20 3.66 -8.20
C GLY A 274 -27.68 3.51 -8.29
N TYR A 275 -26.94 3.87 -7.23
CA TYR A 275 -25.51 3.56 -7.13
C TYR A 275 -25.26 2.07 -6.92
N TRP A 276 -24.07 1.60 -7.31
CA TRP A 276 -23.69 0.18 -7.20
C TRP A 276 -23.72 -0.35 -5.76
N TYR A 277 -23.53 0.51 -4.76
CA TYR A 277 -23.59 0.16 -3.33
C TYR A 277 -25.01 0.26 -2.74
N ALA A 278 -26.02 0.62 -3.54
CA ALA A 278 -27.40 0.69 -3.06
C ALA A 278 -27.92 -0.63 -2.47
N PRO A 279 -27.62 -1.82 -3.05
CA PRO A 279 -28.01 -3.09 -2.44
C PRO A 279 -27.45 -3.27 -1.03
N ALA A 280 -26.17 -2.94 -0.83
CA ALA A 280 -25.53 -3.02 0.47
C ALA A 280 -26.21 -2.13 1.52
N VAL A 281 -26.57 -0.90 1.15
CA VAL A 281 -27.27 0.03 2.05
C VAL A 281 -28.69 -0.45 2.36
N ASN A 282 -29.43 -0.92 1.36
CA ASN A 282 -30.78 -1.47 1.56
C ASN A 282 -30.75 -2.67 2.52
N TRP A 283 -29.78 -3.59 2.32
CA TRP A 283 -29.58 -4.72 3.22
C TRP A 283 -29.27 -4.27 4.65
N MET A 284 -28.39 -3.27 4.86
CA MET A 284 -28.10 -2.78 6.21
C MET A 284 -29.34 -2.19 6.91
N VAL A 285 -30.26 -1.59 6.16
CA VAL A 285 -31.53 -1.07 6.72
C VAL A 285 -32.46 -2.22 7.08
N GLU A 286 -32.63 -3.20 6.19
CA GLU A 286 -33.43 -4.40 6.45
C GLU A 286 -32.93 -5.20 7.65
N ALA A 287 -31.62 -5.36 7.76
CA ALA A 287 -30.96 -6.03 8.88
C ALA A 287 -30.96 -5.18 10.17
N GLY A 288 -31.48 -3.94 10.14
CA GLY A 288 -31.54 -3.06 11.31
C GLY A 288 -30.17 -2.58 11.81
N ILE A 289 -29.16 -2.59 10.93
CA ILE A 289 -27.78 -2.15 11.20
C ILE A 289 -27.69 -0.62 11.12
N THR A 290 -28.42 0.01 10.21
CA THR A 290 -28.47 1.47 10.05
C THR A 290 -29.90 1.96 9.83
N THR A 291 -30.16 3.20 10.24
CA THR A 291 -31.43 3.91 10.00
C THR A 291 -31.25 5.13 9.10
N GLY A 292 -30.04 5.34 8.55
CA GLY A 292 -29.66 6.63 7.94
C GLY A 292 -29.22 7.65 8.98
N THR A 293 -29.05 8.89 8.56
CA THR A 293 -28.69 10.02 9.44
C THR A 293 -29.89 10.91 9.75
N GLU A 294 -30.81 11.05 8.80
CA GLU A 294 -32.08 11.76 8.94
C GLU A 294 -33.20 11.09 8.11
N ASP A 295 -34.42 11.66 8.13
CA ASP A 295 -35.54 11.14 7.34
C ASP A 295 -35.19 11.07 5.85
N ARG A 296 -35.05 9.84 5.35
CA ARG A 296 -34.69 9.51 3.97
C ARG A 296 -33.35 10.09 3.50
N LEU A 297 -32.39 10.26 4.41
CA LEU A 297 -30.97 10.54 4.09
C LEU A 297 -30.03 9.49 4.69
N PHE A 298 -29.08 9.02 3.90
CA PHE A 298 -28.03 8.11 4.35
C PHE A 298 -26.67 8.79 4.50
N GLU A 299 -26.40 9.84 3.73
CA GLU A 299 -25.14 10.56 3.59
C GLU A 299 -23.97 9.65 3.19
N PRO A 300 -24.00 9.02 1.99
CA PRO A 300 -23.02 8.01 1.60
C PRO A 300 -21.57 8.49 1.69
N ASP A 301 -21.33 9.77 1.35
CA ASP A 301 -20.00 10.38 1.31
C ASP A 301 -19.57 11.02 2.65
N ALA A 302 -20.38 10.92 3.70
CA ALA A 302 -19.96 11.35 5.02
C ALA A 302 -18.97 10.32 5.62
N PRO A 303 -17.88 10.76 6.27
CA PRO A 303 -17.01 9.87 7.03
C PRO A 303 -17.74 9.17 8.17
N VAL A 304 -17.31 7.95 8.47
CA VAL A 304 -17.83 7.13 9.57
C VAL A 304 -17.03 7.44 10.83
N THR A 305 -17.71 7.78 11.93
CA THR A 305 -17.06 7.90 13.23
C THR A 305 -16.82 6.54 13.88
N ARG A 306 -15.88 6.47 14.81
CA ARG A 306 -15.55 5.25 15.56
C ARG A 306 -16.74 4.71 16.34
N GLY A 307 -17.55 5.59 16.92
CA GLY A 307 -18.83 5.25 17.55
C GLY A 307 -19.82 4.62 16.56
N GLN A 308 -19.92 5.15 15.34
CA GLN A 308 -20.77 4.56 14.29
C GLN A 308 -20.25 3.17 13.87
N ALA A 309 -18.94 3.03 13.66
CA ALA A 309 -18.33 1.77 13.22
C ALA A 309 -18.63 0.61 14.21
N VAL A 310 -18.42 0.83 15.51
CA VAL A 310 -18.75 -0.21 16.52
C VAL A 310 -20.25 -0.44 16.65
N THR A 311 -21.07 0.61 16.45
CA THR A 311 -22.53 0.49 16.49
C THR A 311 -23.05 -0.39 15.35
N PHE A 312 -22.46 -0.31 14.16
CA PHE A 312 -22.82 -1.20 13.05
C PHE A 312 -22.51 -2.66 13.39
N LEU A 313 -21.32 -2.96 13.90
CA LEU A 313 -20.95 -4.33 14.29
C LEU A 313 -21.82 -4.86 15.43
N TRP A 314 -22.12 -4.03 16.44
CA TRP A 314 -22.97 -4.40 17.56
C TRP A 314 -24.41 -4.71 17.12
N ARG A 315 -24.97 -3.90 16.22
CA ARG A 315 -26.30 -4.17 15.65
C ARG A 315 -26.31 -5.40 14.76
N MET A 316 -25.26 -5.60 13.97
CA MET A 316 -25.09 -6.80 13.14
C MET A 316 -25.02 -8.08 14.00
N ARG A 317 -24.50 -7.99 15.23
CA ARG A 317 -24.50 -9.09 16.21
C ARG A 317 -25.83 -9.27 16.97
N GLY A 318 -26.85 -8.46 16.70
CA GLY A 318 -28.13 -8.55 17.40
C GLY A 318 -28.19 -7.78 18.72
N ARG A 319 -27.35 -6.75 18.91
CA ARG A 319 -27.36 -5.85 20.07
C ARG A 319 -27.17 -6.57 21.42
N PRO A 320 -26.13 -7.40 21.57
CA PRO A 320 -25.85 -8.08 22.84
C PRO A 320 -25.70 -7.06 23.97
N THR A 321 -26.36 -7.34 25.10
CA THR A 321 -26.16 -6.55 26.32
C THR A 321 -24.77 -6.86 26.87
N PRO A 322 -23.90 -5.85 27.07
CA PRO A 322 -22.59 -6.09 27.64
C PRO A 322 -22.71 -6.56 29.09
N GLU A 323 -21.91 -7.54 29.50
CA GLU A 323 -21.94 -8.06 30.88
C GLU A 323 -21.42 -7.01 31.85
N LEU A 324 -22.30 -6.36 32.61
CA LEU A 324 -21.93 -5.33 33.60
C LEU A 324 -21.33 -5.93 34.89
N SER A 325 -21.06 -7.23 34.93
CA SER A 325 -20.89 -8.01 36.16
C SER A 325 -19.59 -8.81 36.22
N ALA A 326 -18.46 -8.10 36.28
CA ALA A 326 -17.42 -8.42 37.24
C ALA A 326 -16.61 -7.15 37.51
N PRO A 327 -16.68 -6.56 38.71
CA PRO A 327 -15.76 -5.49 39.07
C PRO A 327 -14.32 -6.00 38.90
N PRO A 328 -13.40 -5.28 38.22
CA PRO A 328 -11.98 -5.55 38.39
C PRO A 328 -11.65 -5.52 39.90
N PRO A 329 -10.59 -6.21 40.37
CA PRO A 329 -10.27 -6.29 41.80
C PRO A 329 -10.09 -4.94 42.53
N PHE A 330 -10.20 -3.82 41.82
CA PHE A 330 -10.10 -2.46 42.33
C PHE A 330 -11.18 -1.46 41.79
N GLY A 331 -12.36 -1.87 41.31
CA GLY A 331 -13.37 -0.89 40.83
C GLY A 331 -14.82 -1.39 40.91
N GLY A 332 -15.74 -0.57 41.45
CA GLY A 332 -17.15 -0.94 41.73
C GLY A 332 -18.06 -1.13 40.51
N ALA A 333 -19.36 -1.36 40.78
CA ALA A 333 -20.40 -1.86 39.86
C ALA A 333 -20.73 -1.02 38.61
N ASP A 334 -20.07 0.11 38.38
CA ASP A 334 -20.26 1.00 37.23
C ASP A 334 -18.95 1.23 36.46
N TYR A 335 -18.13 0.18 36.29
CA TYR A 335 -16.86 0.29 35.59
C TYR A 335 -17.07 0.35 34.07
N PHE A 336 -17.12 1.57 33.51
CA PHE A 336 -17.00 1.79 32.08
C PHE A 336 -15.52 2.02 31.71
N PRO A 337 -15.00 1.38 30.65
CA PRO A 337 -13.56 1.40 30.33
C PRO A 337 -13.05 2.74 29.78
N PHE A 338 -13.95 3.63 29.32
CA PHE A 338 -13.59 4.88 28.65
C PHE A 338 -14.22 6.12 29.31
N ASP A 339 -13.40 7.12 29.62
CA ASP A 339 -13.81 8.35 30.30
C ASP A 339 -14.47 9.37 29.35
N ASP A 340 -14.18 9.28 28.06
CA ASP A 340 -14.65 10.19 27.00
C ASP A 340 -15.99 9.75 26.37
N VAL A 341 -16.61 8.69 26.87
CA VAL A 341 -17.92 8.22 26.40
C VAL A 341 -19.01 8.73 27.33
N ASP A 342 -19.80 9.70 26.85
CA ASP A 342 -20.93 10.25 27.60
C ASP A 342 -21.94 9.15 27.98
N VAL A 343 -22.54 9.25 29.17
CA VAL A 343 -23.52 8.27 29.66
C VAL A 343 -24.74 8.14 28.74
N ASN A 344 -25.06 9.18 27.97
CA ASN A 344 -26.16 9.22 27.00
C ASN A 344 -25.69 9.06 25.55
N ALA A 345 -24.40 8.78 25.30
CA ALA A 345 -23.92 8.55 23.95
C ALA A 345 -24.63 7.33 23.33
N TYR A 346 -25.18 7.50 22.12
CA TYR A 346 -25.93 6.43 21.45
C TYR A 346 -25.09 5.17 21.19
N TYR A 347 -23.76 5.30 21.13
CA TYR A 347 -22.81 4.21 20.93
C TYR A 347 -22.24 3.65 22.25
N ARG A 348 -22.69 4.13 23.42
CA ARG A 348 -22.12 3.74 24.72
C ARG A 348 -22.13 2.23 24.93
N GLU A 349 -23.28 1.59 24.73
CA GLU A 349 -23.42 0.14 24.89
C GLU A 349 -22.57 -0.62 23.86
N ALA A 350 -22.59 -0.17 22.60
CA ALA A 350 -21.79 -0.76 21.54
C ALA A 350 -20.27 -0.67 21.82
N ALA A 351 -19.80 0.47 22.33
CA ALA A 351 -18.41 0.69 22.71
C ALA A 351 -18.00 -0.20 23.89
N HIS A 352 -18.88 -0.36 24.89
CA HIS A 352 -18.64 -1.25 26.02
C HIS A 352 -18.55 -2.71 25.58
N TRP A 353 -19.53 -3.18 24.82
CA TRP A 353 -19.53 -4.52 24.26
C TRP A 353 -18.26 -4.77 23.42
N ALA A 354 -17.94 -3.86 22.50
CA ALA A 354 -16.76 -3.99 21.64
C ALA A 354 -15.44 -4.05 22.44
N PHE A 355 -15.37 -3.37 23.59
CA PHE A 355 -14.22 -3.49 24.49
C PHE A 355 -14.16 -4.85 25.18
N GLN A 356 -15.30 -5.32 25.70
CA GLN A 356 -15.40 -6.60 26.42
C GLN A 356 -15.00 -7.78 25.54
N VAL A 357 -15.49 -7.80 24.30
CA VAL A 357 -15.18 -8.87 23.35
C VAL A 357 -13.88 -8.62 22.58
N GLY A 358 -13.13 -7.55 22.88
CA GLY A 358 -11.81 -7.32 22.31
C GLY A 358 -11.78 -6.83 20.85
N ILE A 359 -12.90 -6.35 20.30
CA ILE A 359 -12.92 -5.65 18.99
C ILE A 359 -12.07 -4.37 19.06
N THR A 360 -12.13 -3.66 20.19
CA THR A 360 -11.39 -2.41 20.41
C THR A 360 -10.75 -2.36 21.79
N ARG A 361 -9.62 -1.65 21.90
CA ARG A 361 -8.99 -1.28 23.17
C ARG A 361 -9.08 0.22 23.46
N GLY A 362 -9.77 0.99 22.62
CA GLY A 362 -9.73 2.45 22.64
C GLY A 362 -8.57 3.01 21.82
N VAL A 363 -8.34 4.31 21.93
CA VAL A 363 -7.20 5.06 21.33
C VAL A 363 -6.17 5.48 22.39
N GLY A 364 -6.49 5.29 23.67
CA GLY A 364 -5.63 5.51 24.82
C GLY A 364 -6.09 4.65 26.01
N GLU A 365 -5.43 4.77 27.17
CA GLU A 365 -5.70 3.90 28.33
C GLU A 365 -7.18 3.91 28.78
N ARG A 366 -7.84 5.06 28.68
CA ARG A 366 -9.24 5.27 29.06
C ARG A 366 -9.98 6.14 28.05
N GLU A 367 -9.56 6.13 26.79
CA GLU A 367 -10.14 6.97 25.74
C GLU A 367 -10.63 6.09 24.58
N PHE A 368 -11.91 6.22 24.23
CA PHE A 368 -12.51 5.51 23.12
C PHE A 368 -12.27 6.24 21.79
N GLY A 369 -12.42 7.56 21.77
CA GLY A 369 -12.35 8.41 20.58
C GLY A 369 -13.62 8.33 19.72
N GLY A 370 -14.80 8.32 20.33
CA GLY A 370 -16.07 8.00 19.65
C GLY A 370 -16.44 8.90 18.47
N GLU A 371 -16.11 10.19 18.55
CA GLU A 371 -16.38 11.18 17.49
C GLU A 371 -15.28 11.24 16.41
N ARG A 372 -14.16 10.53 16.60
CA ARG A 372 -13.08 10.49 15.60
C ARG A 372 -13.50 9.63 14.41
N ASN A 373 -13.18 10.09 13.20
CA ASN A 373 -13.36 9.28 11.99
C ASN A 373 -12.43 8.08 11.97
N VAL A 374 -12.95 6.93 11.57
CA VAL A 374 -12.15 5.72 11.34
C VAL A 374 -11.54 5.74 9.95
N ASP A 375 -10.34 5.20 9.84
CA ASP A 375 -9.71 4.92 8.56
C ASP A 375 -10.02 3.49 8.09
N ARG A 376 -9.57 3.16 6.89
CA ARG A 376 -9.82 1.85 6.25
C ARG A 376 -9.12 0.72 6.98
N ALA A 377 -7.89 0.93 7.44
CA ALA A 377 -7.13 -0.04 8.22
C ALA A 377 -7.85 -0.42 9.51
N GLU A 378 -8.33 0.57 10.24
CA GLU A 378 -9.02 0.41 11.51
C GLU A 378 -10.38 -0.28 11.34
N THR A 379 -11.13 0.10 10.31
CA THR A 379 -12.44 -0.50 10.00
C THR A 379 -12.30 -1.99 9.67
N VAL A 380 -11.34 -2.36 8.83
CA VAL A 380 -11.09 -3.76 8.49
C VAL A 380 -10.53 -4.53 9.70
N THR A 381 -9.72 -3.89 10.54
CA THR A 381 -9.24 -4.51 11.80
C THR A 381 -10.38 -4.82 12.76
N PHE A 382 -11.35 -3.92 12.90
CA PHE A 382 -12.56 -4.17 13.69
C PHE A 382 -13.37 -5.34 13.16
N LEU A 383 -13.54 -5.41 11.85
CA LEU A 383 -14.28 -6.49 11.20
C LEU A 383 -13.55 -7.84 11.30
N HIS A 384 -12.23 -7.86 11.17
CA HIS A 384 -11.42 -9.07 11.36
C HIS A 384 -11.52 -9.60 12.80
N ARG A 385 -11.46 -8.71 13.80
CA ARG A 385 -11.66 -9.09 15.20
C ARG A 385 -13.08 -9.59 15.47
N TYR A 386 -14.07 -8.99 14.82
CA TYR A 386 -15.46 -9.46 14.86
C TYR A 386 -15.62 -10.88 14.27
N ASP A 387 -14.93 -11.18 13.17
CA ASP A 387 -14.93 -12.52 12.56
C ASP A 387 -14.31 -13.57 13.49
N MET A 388 -13.15 -13.25 14.09
CA MET A 388 -12.49 -14.15 15.05
C MET A 388 -13.39 -14.51 16.23
N LEU A 389 -14.25 -13.59 16.69
CA LEU A 389 -15.25 -13.88 17.72
C LEU A 389 -16.33 -14.84 17.22
N SER A 390 -16.76 -14.71 15.97
CA SER A 390 -17.82 -15.55 15.39
C SER A 390 -17.35 -16.98 15.14
N ASN A 391 -16.04 -17.19 14.99
CA ASN A 391 -15.40 -18.48 14.74
C ASN A 391 -14.83 -19.15 16.01
N ASP A 392 -14.97 -18.53 17.18
CA ASP A 392 -14.56 -19.14 18.45
C ASP A 392 -15.59 -20.21 18.88
N PRO A 393 -15.18 -21.49 19.02
CA PRO A 393 -16.09 -22.57 19.45
C PRO A 393 -16.67 -22.37 20.86
N ASN A 394 -16.16 -21.42 21.66
CA ASN A 394 -16.65 -21.09 22.99
C ASN A 394 -17.53 -19.81 23.04
N SER A 395 -17.83 -19.17 21.91
CA SER A 395 -18.54 -17.87 21.86
C SER A 395 -20.00 -17.93 21.42
N ALA A 396 -20.58 -19.13 21.26
CA ALA A 396 -21.99 -19.28 20.96
C ALA A 396 -22.82 -18.75 22.13
N PRO A 397 -23.78 -17.82 21.90
CA PRO A 397 -24.76 -17.51 22.93
C PRO A 397 -25.64 -18.74 23.15
N ASP A 398 -25.89 -19.08 24.42
CA ASP A 398 -26.89 -20.07 24.81
C ASP A 398 -28.21 -19.74 24.10
N GLN A 399 -28.59 -20.55 23.10
CA GLN A 399 -29.96 -20.62 22.63
C GLN A 399 -30.74 -21.50 23.62
N ASP A 400 -31.01 -20.97 24.81
CA ASP A 400 -32.06 -21.53 25.65
C ASP A 400 -33.42 -21.11 25.08
N SER A 401 -33.91 -22.00 24.22
CA SER A 401 -35.30 -22.33 23.93
C SER A 401 -36.37 -21.36 24.46
N ALA A 402 -36.86 -20.50 23.58
CA ALA A 402 -38.30 -20.26 23.53
C ALA A 402 -38.92 -21.44 22.77
N ASP A 403 -39.38 -22.46 23.50
CA ASP A 403 -40.50 -23.26 23.02
C ASP A 403 -41.53 -23.41 24.12
N SER A 404 -42.72 -22.95 23.78
CA SER A 404 -43.93 -22.99 24.58
C SER A 404 -44.40 -24.42 24.76
N ASP A 405 -44.85 -24.79 25.95
CA ASP A 405 -46.05 -25.61 26.00
C ASP A 405 -46.96 -25.21 27.16
N SER A 406 -48.17 -24.86 26.73
CA SER A 406 -49.34 -24.49 27.49
C SER A 406 -49.99 -25.73 28.11
N GLU A 407 -50.04 -25.81 29.44
CA GLU A 407 -51.03 -26.65 30.12
C GLU A 407 -52.25 -25.81 30.50
N VAL A 408 -53.37 -26.11 29.83
CA VAL A 408 -54.72 -25.68 30.16
C VAL A 408 -55.24 -26.56 31.30
N PRO A 409 -55.80 -26.00 32.40
CA PRO A 409 -56.37 -26.82 33.46
C PRO A 409 -57.80 -27.26 33.11
N ALA A 410 -58.11 -28.52 33.44
CA ALA A 410 -59.47 -29.04 33.57
C ALA A 410 -59.67 -29.58 34.99
#